data_AF-A0A1Q7QT55-F1
#
_entry.id   AF-A0A1Q7QT55-F1
#
_cell.length_a   1.000
_cell.length_b   1.000
_cell.length_c   1.000
_cell.angle_alpha   90.00
_cell.angle_beta   90.00
_cell.angle_gamma   90.00
#
_symmetry.space_group_name_H-M   'P 1'
#
loop_
_entity.id
_entity.type
_entity.pdbx_description
1 polymer ?
#
loop_
_entity_poly.entity_id
_entity_poly.type
_entity_poly.pdbx_seq_one_letter_code
_entity_poly.pdbx_strand_id
1 'polypeptide(L)'
;MQHNFGERIDLLLQKSVRAASRLVNERQKEAREKGMHQEPPSFEEFSALVNELMENGKRADLDRLRNLSLKELFEQTWSQKLRNYAIQRQIKDAYDALVRRSKRDS
;
A
#
# COMPACT_ATOMS: atom_id res chain seq x y z
N MET A 1 -4.52 -9.44 26.29
CA MET A 1 -4.16 -8.66 25.09
C MET A 1 -5.37 -8.63 24.18
N GLN A 2 -6.02 -7.48 24.01
CA GLN A 2 -6.97 -7.32 22.92
C GLN A 2 -6.16 -7.21 21.64
N HIS A 3 -6.32 -8.16 20.72
CA HIS A 3 -5.65 -8.12 19.43
C HIS A 3 -6.34 -7.08 18.56
N ASN A 4 -5.79 -5.85 18.51
CA ASN A 4 -6.33 -4.79 17.66
C ASN A 4 -5.88 -4.97 16.20
N PHE A 5 -6.36 -6.04 15.57
CA PHE A 5 -6.02 -6.37 14.19
C PHE A 5 -6.48 -5.29 13.21
N GLY A 6 -7.58 -4.60 13.50
CA GLY A 6 -8.07 -3.48 12.69
C GLY A 6 -7.03 -2.36 12.58
N GLU A 7 -6.53 -1.85 13.70
CA GLU A 7 -5.47 -0.81 13.71
C GLU A 7 -4.18 -1.30 13.05
N ARG A 8 -3.81 -2.56 13.26
CA ARG A 8 -2.61 -3.12 12.63
C ARG A 8 -2.71 -3.14 11.11
N ILE A 9 -3.89 -3.51 10.58
CA ILE A 9 -4.17 -3.48 9.14
C ILE A 9 -4.15 -2.05 8.62
N ASP A 10 -4.73 -1.09 9.34
CA ASP A 10 -4.71 0.33 8.95
C ASP A 10 -3.27 0.88 8.90
N LEU A 11 -2.44 0.54 9.89
CA LEU A 11 -1.02 0.89 9.92
C LEU A 11 -0.25 0.26 8.76
N LEU A 12 -0.53 -1.00 8.43
CA LEU A 12 0.11 -1.66 7.31
C LEU A 12 -0.29 -1.03 5.97
N LEU A 13 -1.55 -0.65 5.80
CA LEU A 13 -2.02 0.08 4.62
C LEU A 13 -1.28 1.41 4.47
N GLN A 14 -1.20 2.20 5.53
CA GLN A 14 -0.49 3.48 5.51
C GLN A 14 1.00 3.31 5.14
N LYS A 15 1.66 2.28 5.68
CA LYS A 15 3.06 1.97 5.34
C LYS A 15 3.20 1.55 3.88
N SER A 16 2.31 0.68 3.40
CA SER A 16 2.33 0.16 2.02
C SER A 16 2.10 1.29 1.01
N VAL A 17 1.12 2.16 1.25
CA VAL A 17 0.86 3.33 0.40
C VAL A 17 2.07 4.26 0.37
N ARG A 18 2.67 4.58 1.53
CA ARG A 18 3.87 5.44 1.58
C ARG A 18 5.07 4.81 0.87
N ALA A 19 5.28 3.51 1.04
CA ALA A 19 6.37 2.79 0.39
C ALA A 19 6.18 2.74 -1.14
N ALA A 20 4.97 2.44 -1.61
CA ALA A 20 4.63 2.49 -3.03
C ALA A 20 4.90 3.89 -3.62
N SER A 21 4.43 4.95 -2.97
CA SER A 21 4.69 6.31 -3.43
C SER A 21 6.18 6.66 -3.47
N ARG A 22 6.98 6.19 -2.51
CA ARG A 22 8.44 6.41 -2.51
C ARG A 22 9.11 5.70 -3.68
N LEU A 23 8.81 4.42 -3.89
CA LEU A 23 9.35 3.63 -4.99
C LEU A 23 9.07 4.27 -6.35
N VAL A 24 7.86 4.80 -6.54
CA VAL A 24 7.50 5.49 -7.79
C VAL A 24 8.30 6.79 -7.95
N ASN A 25 8.40 7.60 -6.89
CA ASN A 25 9.19 8.84 -6.94
C ASN A 25 10.68 8.56 -7.21
N GLU A 26 11.23 7.50 -6.61
CA GLU A 26 12.62 7.06 -6.82
C GLU A 26 12.85 6.67 -8.28
N ARG A 27 11.97 5.85 -8.86
CA ARG A 27 12.03 5.48 -10.29
C ARG A 27 11.97 6.71 -11.21
N GLN A 28 11.05 7.64 -10.93
CA GLN A 28 10.95 8.88 -11.70
C GLN A 28 12.20 9.76 -11.56
N LYS A 29 12.81 9.81 -10.37
CA LYS A 29 14.08 10.53 -10.15
C LYS A 29 15.22 9.90 -10.94
N GLU A 30 15.36 8.58 -10.89
CA GLU A 30 16.37 7.85 -11.65
C GLU A 30 16.21 8.03 -13.16
N ALA A 31 14.98 8.05 -13.67
CA ALA A 31 14.71 8.33 -15.08
C ALA A 31 15.17 9.76 -15.45
N ARG A 32 14.83 10.76 -14.62
CA ARG A 32 15.25 12.15 -14.83
C ARG A 32 16.76 12.32 -14.82
N GLU A 33 17.46 11.64 -13.90
CA GLU A 33 18.93 11.63 -13.84
C GLU A 33 19.55 11.03 -15.12
N LYS A 34 18.85 10.13 -15.80
CA LYS A 34 19.22 9.57 -17.10
C LYS A 34 18.76 10.40 -18.30
N GLY A 35 18.18 11.58 -18.06
CA GLY A 35 17.62 12.45 -19.11
C GLY A 35 16.31 11.93 -19.72
N MET A 36 15.69 10.92 -19.11
CA MET A 36 14.42 10.36 -19.55
C MET A 36 13.25 10.98 -18.76
N HIS A 37 12.16 11.25 -19.46
CA HIS A 37 10.89 11.55 -18.81
C HIS A 37 10.11 10.24 -18.60
N GLN A 38 9.80 9.91 -17.35
CA GLN A 38 8.96 8.76 -17.02
C GLN A 38 7.61 9.25 -16.49
N GLU A 39 6.55 8.91 -17.23
CA GLU A 39 5.18 9.15 -16.78
C GLU A 39 4.90 8.42 -15.45
N PRO A 40 4.02 8.98 -14.60
CA PRO A 40 3.58 8.26 -13.42
C PRO A 40 2.92 6.94 -13.84
N PRO A 41 3.02 5.88 -13.02
CA PRO A 41 2.31 4.64 -13.28
C PRO A 41 0.81 4.90 -13.36
N SER A 42 0.08 4.01 -14.02
CA SER A 42 -1.38 3.99 -13.96
C SER A 42 -1.88 3.73 -12.54
N PHE A 43 -3.16 4.01 -12.29
CA PHE A 43 -3.78 3.71 -11.00
C PHE A 43 -3.75 2.20 -10.70
N GLU A 44 -3.94 1.36 -11.72
CA GLU A 44 -3.92 -0.09 -11.59
C GLU A 44 -2.54 -0.59 -11.16
N GLU A 45 -1.46 -0.08 -11.78
CA GLU A 45 -0.08 -0.42 -11.42
C GLU A 45 0.28 0.06 -10.01
N PHE A 46 -0.14 1.28 -9.64
CA PHE A 46 0.08 1.78 -8.29
C PHE A 46 -0.68 0.97 -7.25
N SER A 47 -1.94 0.64 -7.53
CA SER A 47 -2.78 -0.18 -6.65
C SER A 47 -2.22 -1.60 -6.49
N ALA A 48 -1.75 -2.21 -7.58
CA ALA A 48 -1.08 -3.50 -7.55
C ALA A 48 0.17 -3.47 -6.66
N LEU A 49 0.99 -2.44 -6.76
CA LEU A 49 2.18 -2.27 -5.91
C LEU A 49 1.80 -2.13 -4.42
N VAL A 50 0.77 -1.36 -4.10
CA VAL A 50 0.26 -1.25 -2.72
C VAL A 50 -0.23 -2.59 -2.20
N ASN A 51 -0.97 -3.34 -3.02
CA ASN A 51 -1.50 -4.66 -2.65
C ASN A 51 -0.38 -5.68 -2.43
N GLU A 52 0.67 -5.67 -3.26
CA GLU A 52 1.83 -6.54 -3.07
C GLU A 52 2.52 -6.27 -1.72
N LEU A 53 2.75 -4.99 -1.40
CA LEU A 53 3.33 -4.58 -0.11
C LEU A 53 2.44 -4.96 1.08
N MET A 54 1.13 -4.83 0.93
CA MET A 54 0.13 -5.26 1.90
C MET A 54 0.20 -6.77 2.14
N GLU A 55 0.16 -7.59 1.08
CA GLU A 55 0.19 -9.04 1.19
C GLU A 55 1.51 -9.54 1.80
N ASN A 56 2.64 -8.91 1.47
CA ASN A 56 3.93 -9.21 2.11
C ASN A 56 3.91 -8.90 3.61
N GLY A 57 3.35 -7.75 4.01
CA GLY A 57 3.18 -7.40 5.42
C GLY A 57 2.23 -8.33 6.16
N LYS A 58 1.14 -8.75 5.52
CA LYS A 58 0.20 -9.75 6.04
C LYS A 58 0.89 -11.07 6.35
N ARG A 59 1.70 -11.59 5.43
CA ARG A 59 2.45 -12.84 5.65
C ARG A 59 3.34 -12.74 6.88
N ALA A 60 4.11 -11.65 6.98
CA ALA A 60 4.95 -11.40 8.17
C ALA A 60 4.13 -11.28 9.46
N ASP A 61 2.93 -10.71 9.39
CA ASP A 61 2.05 -10.58 10.53
C ASP A 61 1.46 -11.93 10.98
N LEU A 62 1.09 -12.79 10.02
CA LEU A 62 0.60 -14.16 10.25
C LEU A 62 1.70 -15.07 10.82
N ASP A 63 2.93 -14.96 10.34
CA ASP A 63 4.06 -15.75 10.83
C ASP A 63 4.37 -15.47 12.31
N ARG A 64 4.06 -14.25 12.78
CA ARG A 64 4.20 -13.86 14.19
C ARG A 64 3.10 -14.41 15.08
N LEU A 65 1.96 -14.82 14.52
CA LEU A 65 0.84 -15.38 15.29
C LEU A 65 1.10 -16.85 15.60
N ARG A 66 1.17 -17.18 16.89
CA ARG A 66 1.49 -18.54 17.37
C ARG A 66 0.32 -19.53 17.33
N ASN A 67 -0.92 -19.04 17.28
CA ASN A 67 -2.12 -19.87 17.36
C ASN A 67 -2.95 -19.74 16.07
N LEU A 68 -3.47 -20.87 15.59
CA LEU A 68 -4.33 -20.97 14.41
C LEU A 68 -5.58 -20.08 14.53
N SER A 69 -6.23 -20.06 15.70
CA SER A 69 -7.44 -19.24 15.91
C SER A 69 -7.17 -17.74 15.77
N LEU A 70 -5.98 -17.28 16.16
CA LEU A 70 -5.57 -15.89 15.96
C LEU A 70 -5.27 -15.58 14.49
N LYS A 71 -4.71 -16.55 13.76
CA LYS A 71 -4.48 -16.42 12.30
C LYS A 71 -5.82 -16.30 11.57
N GLU A 72 -6.79 -17.15 11.90
CA GLU A 72 -8.14 -17.11 11.32
C GLU A 72 -8.84 -15.78 11.61
N LEU A 73 -8.79 -15.30 12.85
CA LEU A 73 -9.37 -14.00 13.22
C LEU A 73 -8.70 -12.83 12.49
N PHE A 74 -7.38 -12.88 12.30
CA PHE A 74 -6.66 -11.89 11.50
C PHE A 74 -7.10 -11.90 10.04
N GLU A 75 -7.18 -13.07 9.42
CA GLU A 75 -7.64 -13.26 8.03
C GLU A 75 -9.07 -12.75 7.81
N GLN A 76 -9.98 -13.03 8.76
CA GLN A 76 -11.34 -12.51 8.70
C GLN A 76 -11.38 -10.98 8.79
N THR A 77 -10.62 -10.41 9.73
CA THR A 77 -10.52 -8.94 9.89
C THR A 77 -9.93 -8.30 8.63
N TRP A 78 -8.91 -8.93 8.03
CA TRP A 78 -8.29 -8.52 6.77
C TRP A 78 -9.30 -8.44 5.63
N SER A 79 -10.03 -9.54 5.41
CA SER A 79 -11.03 -9.64 4.34
C SER A 79 -12.15 -8.60 4.50
N GLN A 80 -12.58 -8.33 5.74
CA GLN A 80 -13.58 -7.30 6.01
C GLN A 80 -13.05 -5.89 5.74
N LYS A 81 -11.82 -5.60 6.18
CA LYS A 81 -11.18 -4.29 6.00
C LYS A 81 -10.94 -3.98 4.53
N LEU A 82 -10.37 -4.89 3.73
CA LEU A 82 -10.06 -4.62 2.32
C LEU A 82 -11.28 -4.35 1.45
N ARG A 83 -12.45 -4.84 1.85
CA ARG A 83 -13.73 -4.54 1.20
C ARG A 83 -14.27 -3.15 1.56
N ASN A 84 -13.65 -2.46 2.50
CA ASN A 84 -14.08 -1.14 2.92
C ASN A 84 -13.70 -0.07 1.87
N TYR A 85 -14.71 0.68 1.43
CA TYR A 85 -14.56 1.81 0.51
C TYR A 85 -13.51 2.84 0.98
N ALA A 86 -13.36 3.04 2.29
CA ALA A 86 -12.36 3.96 2.84
C ALA A 86 -10.91 3.57 2.47
N ILE A 87 -10.59 2.27 2.40
CA ILE A 87 -9.27 1.79 1.99
C ILE A 87 -9.02 2.07 0.52
N GLN A 88 -10.01 1.76 -0.34
CA GLN A 88 -9.93 2.03 -1.78
C GLN A 88 -9.77 3.52 -2.04
N ARG A 89 -10.51 4.36 -1.31
CA ARG A 89 -10.38 5.82 -1.36
C ARG A 89 -8.99 6.29 -0.93
N GLN A 90 -8.43 5.75 0.14
CA GLN A 90 -7.09 6.14 0.60
C GLN A 90 -6.00 5.84 -0.45
N ILE A 91 -6.09 4.69 -1.13
CA ILE A 91 -5.16 4.34 -2.22
C ILE A 91 -5.33 5.32 -3.39
N LYS A 92 -6.58 5.64 -3.74
CA LYS A 92 -6.91 6.58 -4.81
C LYS A 92 -6.42 8.00 -4.51
N ASP A 93 -6.63 8.50 -3.30
CA ASP A 93 -6.18 9.83 -2.88
C ASP A 93 -4.65 9.97 -2.94
N ALA A 94 -3.93 8.91 -2.53
CA ALA A 94 -2.47 8.86 -2.62
C ALA A 94 -1.97 8.84 -4.07
N TYR A 95 -2.64 8.08 -4.94
CA TYR A 95 -2.36 8.06 -6.37
C TYR A 95 -2.59 9.45 -7.01
N ASP A 96 -3.73 10.08 -6.74
CA ASP A 96 -4.05 11.39 -7.30
C ASP A 96 -3.05 12.46 -6.82
N ALA A 97 -2.56 12.37 -5.58
CA ALA A 97 -1.49 13.22 -5.08
C ALA A 97 -0.16 12.98 -5.83
N LEU A 98 0.17 11.72 -6.11
CA LEU A 98 1.36 11.34 -6.87
C LEU A 98 1.32 11.90 -8.30
N VAL A 99 0.21 11.71 -9.02
CA VAL A 99 0.03 12.23 -10.38
C VAL A 99 0.10 13.75 -10.41
N ARG A 100 -0.56 14.44 -9.46
CA ARG A 100 -0.52 15.91 -9.36
C ARG A 100 0.89 16.45 -9.11
N ARG A 101 1.74 15.70 -8.42
CA ARG A 101 3.14 16.08 -8.21
C ARG A 101 3.95 15.84 -9.46
N SER A 102 3.79 14.68 -10.10
CA SER A 102 4.46 14.36 -11.36
C SER A 102 4.25 15.44 -12.41
N LYS A 103 3.00 15.91 -12.59
CA LYS A 103 2.65 16.96 -13.56
C LYS A 103 3.23 18.35 -13.25
N ARG A 104 3.61 18.63 -12.00
CA ARG A 104 4.25 19.90 -11.62
C ARG A 104 5.75 19.90 -11.87
N ASP A 105 6.33 18.71 -11.83
CA ASP A 105 7.77 18.50 -11.96
C ASP A 105 8.17 18.06 -13.39
N SER A 106 7.20 17.96 -14.32
CA SER A 106 7.36 17.75 -15.76
C SER A 106 7.48 19.08 -16.48
#